data_AF-A0A1H3TU25-F1
#
_entry.id   AF-A0A1H3TU25-F1
#
_cell.length_a   1.000
_cell.length_b   1.000
_cell.length_c   1.000
_cell.angle_alpha   90.00
_cell.angle_beta   90.00
_cell.angle_gamma   90.00
#
_symmetry.space_group_name_H-M   'P 1'
#
loop_
_entity.id
_entity.type
_entity.pdbx_description
1 polymer ?
#
loop_
_entity_poly.entity_id
_entity_poly.type
_entity_poly.pdbx_seq_one_letter_code
_entity_poly.pdbx_strand_id
1 'polypeptide(L)'
;MTLRRRRRGVVLAGGLVATSLALSGCTGPGGADASPSARPTPTAATTPAPATVVDGLGLSILQNRPDYATRVLQVSVTNEAGDPITVVGARFESAQFAEPAAWTKAASSAVPAGLTRHLPVQLPAAVCPTPDATTPSLTITVADASGTTREVTGPPADPFGVLPRIAAEDCLDEAVAGIAALTLDDTLEVTGAGGDSVAHLTLRVDPSGGTGELLLDEARFTILLAPADGTTWPLDATVPGGGAVREFTLDAVPARCDPHSIAEDKRGTFLPVVLEVTDGPSGTVPVPSSDTLRLALYDFIAAHCGFAATPAPAPAG
;
A
#
# COMPACT_ATOMS: atom_id res chain seq x y z
N MET A 1 -16.78 11.08 53.44
CA MET A 1 -15.63 10.18 53.70
C MET A 1 -14.46 10.66 52.87
N THR A 2 -13.52 11.33 53.54
CA THR A 2 -12.30 11.93 53.02
C THR A 2 -11.15 10.95 53.21
N LEU A 3 -10.45 10.53 52.15
CA LEU A 3 -9.11 9.96 52.30
C LEU A 3 -8.09 10.73 51.47
N ARG A 4 -7.25 11.44 52.23
CA ARG A 4 -6.05 12.17 51.82
C ARG A 4 -4.88 11.22 51.58
N ARG A 5 -4.10 11.57 50.55
CA ARG A 5 -2.62 11.57 50.42
C ARG A 5 -1.84 10.34 50.92
N ARG A 6 -0.91 9.89 50.05
CA ARG A 6 0.55 10.04 50.29
C ARG A 6 1.33 9.90 48.98
N ARG A 7 1.93 11.00 48.53
CA ARG A 7 3.10 11.01 47.64
C ARG A 7 4.33 10.64 48.46
N ARG A 8 5.17 9.73 47.96
CA ARG A 8 6.56 9.57 48.38
C ARG A 8 7.42 9.72 47.14
N GLY A 9 8.14 10.84 47.06
CA GLY A 9 9.27 11.01 46.17
C GLY A 9 10.50 10.39 46.82
N VAL A 10 11.35 9.78 46.00
CA VAL A 10 12.73 9.43 46.35
C VAL A 10 13.60 9.97 45.23
N VAL A 11 14.48 10.88 45.60
CA VAL A 11 15.60 11.43 44.82
C VAL A 11 16.87 10.75 45.32
N LEU A 12 17.70 10.25 44.41
CA LEU A 12 19.12 9.88 44.57
C LEU A 12 19.65 9.77 43.12
N ALA A 13 20.40 10.69 42.53
CA ALA A 13 21.69 11.30 42.88
C ALA A 13 22.86 10.29 42.88
N GLY A 14 23.74 10.43 41.88
CA GLY A 14 25.18 10.19 42.01
C GLY A 14 25.75 8.98 41.24
N GLY A 15 26.78 9.25 40.42
CA GLY A 15 27.80 8.24 40.12
C GLY A 15 28.34 8.18 38.69
N LEU A 16 28.98 9.26 38.21
CA LEU A 16 29.93 9.19 37.10
C LEU A 16 31.18 8.44 37.59
N VAL A 17 31.53 7.31 36.96
CA VAL A 17 32.85 6.68 37.10
C VAL A 17 33.40 6.43 35.70
N ALA A 18 34.35 7.27 35.31
CA ALA A 18 35.25 7.03 34.19
C ALA A 18 36.40 6.15 34.69
N THR A 19 36.63 5.02 34.02
CA THR A 19 37.81 4.18 34.25
C THR A 19 38.44 3.86 32.90
N SER A 20 39.62 4.41 32.69
CA SER A 20 40.55 4.13 31.60
C SER A 20 41.73 3.28 32.13
N LEU A 21 42.51 2.70 31.20
CA LEU A 21 43.66 1.78 31.35
C LEU A 21 43.28 0.27 31.38
N ALA A 22 43.95 -0.66 30.70
CA ALA A 22 45.25 -0.68 30.03
C ALA A 22 45.31 -1.74 28.91
N LEU A 23 46.33 -1.56 28.06
CA LEU A 23 46.79 -2.43 26.97
C LEU A 23 47.07 -3.88 27.40
N SER A 24 46.75 -4.82 26.52
CA SER A 24 47.44 -6.12 26.45
C SER A 24 47.46 -6.57 25.00
N GLY A 25 48.65 -6.59 24.41
CA GLY A 25 48.91 -7.08 23.06
C GLY A 25 49.14 -8.59 23.07
N CYS A 26 48.65 -9.26 22.03
CA CYS A 26 49.13 -10.57 21.61
C CYS A 26 49.34 -10.53 20.09
N THR A 27 50.60 -10.62 19.70
CA THR A 27 51.06 -10.83 18.32
C THR A 27 50.93 -12.30 17.95
N GLY A 28 50.26 -12.60 16.84
CA GLY A 28 50.27 -13.91 16.20
C GLY A 28 50.30 -13.74 14.68
N PRO A 29 51.23 -14.38 13.94
CA PRO A 29 51.28 -14.32 12.49
C PRO A 29 50.43 -15.45 11.90
N GLY A 30 49.52 -15.11 10.98
CA GLY A 30 48.73 -16.09 10.26
C GLY A 30 47.93 -15.40 9.17
N GLY A 31 48.38 -15.54 7.93
CA GLY A 31 47.75 -14.93 6.77
C GLY A 31 46.38 -15.54 6.45
N ALA A 32 45.50 -14.69 5.95
CA ALA A 32 44.47 -15.01 4.97
C ALA A 32 43.98 -13.69 4.37
N ASP A 33 43.91 -13.65 3.04
CA ASP A 33 43.44 -12.52 2.25
C ASP A 33 42.05 -12.03 2.70
N ALA A 34 42.02 -10.90 3.41
CA ALA A 34 40.79 -10.20 3.72
C ALA A 34 40.44 -9.28 2.54
N SER A 35 39.64 -9.82 1.62
CA SER A 35 38.91 -9.01 0.63
C SER A 35 38.10 -7.93 1.37
N PRO A 36 38.17 -6.64 1.00
CA PRO A 36 37.39 -5.62 1.66
C PRO A 36 35.91 -5.85 1.35
N SER A 37 35.18 -6.34 2.34
CA SER A 37 33.72 -6.38 2.33
C SER A 37 33.22 -4.94 2.30
N ALA A 38 32.91 -4.45 1.10
CA ALA A 38 32.31 -3.15 0.89
C ALA A 38 30.94 -3.16 1.59
N ARG A 39 30.80 -2.37 2.66
CA ARG A 39 29.49 -2.05 3.23
C ARG A 39 28.62 -1.47 2.10
N PRO A 40 27.38 -1.93 1.91
CA PRO A 40 26.46 -1.23 1.06
C PRO A 40 26.32 0.20 1.58
N THR A 41 26.65 1.15 0.72
CA THR A 41 26.42 2.57 0.97
C THR A 41 24.92 2.74 1.23
N PRO A 42 24.50 3.41 2.32
CA PRO A 42 23.09 3.68 2.51
C PRO A 42 22.60 4.49 1.32
N THR A 43 21.64 3.94 0.57
CA THR A 43 20.89 4.69 -0.44
C THR A 43 20.38 5.95 0.24
N ALA A 44 20.81 7.11 -0.25
CA ALA A 44 20.35 8.38 0.27
C ALA A 44 18.83 8.37 0.30
N ALA A 45 18.24 8.53 1.49
CA ALA A 45 16.81 8.77 1.59
C ALA A 45 16.50 10.01 0.76
N THR A 46 15.75 9.84 -0.33
CA THR A 46 15.28 10.96 -1.13
C THR A 46 14.42 11.82 -0.22
N THR A 47 14.93 12.98 0.17
CA THR A 47 14.13 13.96 0.93
C THR A 47 12.90 14.29 0.09
N PRO A 48 11.68 14.16 0.65
CA PRO A 48 10.45 14.59 -0.02
C PRO A 48 10.62 15.99 -0.60
N ALA A 49 10.19 16.19 -1.85
CA ALA A 49 10.16 17.53 -2.44
C ALA A 49 9.34 18.47 -1.54
N PRO A 50 9.81 19.70 -1.27
CA PRO A 50 9.06 20.65 -0.47
C PRO A 50 7.75 21.03 -1.17
N ALA A 51 6.74 21.41 -0.39
CA ALA A 51 5.48 21.92 -0.93
C ALA A 51 5.71 23.17 -1.81
N THR A 52 4.90 23.32 -2.86
CA THR A 52 4.90 24.53 -3.67
C THR A 52 4.18 25.63 -2.90
N VAL A 53 4.85 26.74 -2.58
CA VAL A 53 4.22 27.86 -1.88
C VAL A 53 3.66 28.87 -2.88
N VAL A 54 2.36 29.13 -2.80
CA VAL A 54 1.65 30.13 -3.63
C VAL A 54 0.76 30.97 -2.72
N ASP A 55 0.92 32.30 -2.75
CA ASP A 55 0.14 33.25 -1.96
C ASP A 55 -0.02 32.89 -0.47
N GLY A 56 1.07 32.45 0.15
CA GLY A 56 1.13 32.05 1.55
C GLY A 56 0.53 30.69 1.85
N LEU A 57 0.22 29.86 0.84
CA LEU A 57 -0.23 28.48 1.00
C LEU A 57 0.79 27.50 0.43
N GLY A 58 1.24 26.55 1.24
CA GLY A 58 1.96 25.37 0.77
C GLY A 58 0.99 24.36 0.17
N LEU A 59 1.18 24.01 -1.09
CA LEU A 59 0.35 23.09 -1.87
C LEU A 59 1.11 21.78 -2.14
N SER A 60 0.53 20.67 -1.71
CA SER A 60 1.07 19.33 -1.96
C SER A 60 -0.03 18.30 -2.08
N ILE A 61 0.27 17.15 -2.66
CA ILE A 61 -0.61 15.99 -2.72
C ILE A 61 0.09 14.78 -2.12
N LEU A 62 -0.69 13.90 -1.50
CA LEU A 62 -0.23 12.61 -1.01
C LEU A 62 -1.39 11.60 -1.06
N GLN A 63 -1.10 10.35 -0.76
CA GLN A 63 -2.12 9.34 -0.54
C GLN A 63 -1.79 8.54 0.71
N ASN A 64 -2.72 8.46 1.67
CA ASN A 64 -2.48 7.64 2.84
C ASN A 64 -2.74 6.17 2.49
N ARG A 65 -2.12 5.23 3.20
CA ARG A 65 -2.31 3.80 2.97
C ARG A 65 -3.79 3.35 2.93
N PRO A 66 -4.71 3.83 3.79
CA PRO A 66 -6.12 3.46 3.71
C PRO A 66 -6.82 3.93 2.42
N ASP A 67 -6.29 4.96 1.76
CA ASP A 67 -6.89 5.60 0.60
C ASP A 67 -6.58 4.88 -0.73
N TYR A 68 -5.66 3.90 -0.72
CA TYR A 68 -5.16 3.24 -1.92
C TYR A 68 -6.27 2.51 -2.66
N ALA A 69 -7.03 1.68 -1.94
CA ALA A 69 -8.09 0.85 -2.53
C ALA A 69 -9.29 1.67 -2.98
N THR A 70 -9.54 2.82 -2.36
CA THR A 70 -10.69 3.69 -2.68
C THR A 70 -10.33 4.84 -3.62
N ARG A 71 -9.08 4.91 -4.11
CA ARG A 71 -8.60 5.95 -5.03
C ARG A 71 -8.85 7.38 -4.54
N VAL A 72 -8.63 7.59 -3.24
CA VAL A 72 -8.73 8.92 -2.63
C VAL A 72 -7.35 9.57 -2.68
N LEU A 73 -7.27 10.82 -3.15
CA LEU A 73 -6.08 11.65 -3.08
C LEU A 73 -6.24 12.64 -1.91
N GLN A 74 -5.17 12.87 -1.16
CA GLN A 74 -5.14 13.87 -0.11
C GLN A 74 -4.51 15.15 -0.66
N VAL A 75 -5.36 16.15 -0.90
CA VAL A 75 -4.92 17.51 -1.17
C VAL A 75 -4.45 18.12 0.15
N SER A 76 -3.18 18.52 0.22
CA SER A 76 -2.55 19.04 1.42
C SER A 76 -2.34 20.54 1.31
N VAL A 77 -2.88 21.29 2.28
CA VAL A 77 -2.77 22.74 2.36
C VAL A 77 -2.07 23.11 3.66
N THR A 78 -0.91 23.74 3.55
CA THR A 78 -0.18 24.33 4.68
C THR A 78 -0.40 25.84 4.70
N ASN A 79 -0.78 26.39 5.84
CA ASN A 79 -0.89 27.84 6.01
C ASN A 79 0.48 28.42 6.37
N GLU A 80 1.15 29.04 5.42
CA GLU A 80 2.46 29.70 5.60
C GLU A 80 2.29 31.16 6.06
N ALA A 81 1.05 31.65 6.22
CA ALA A 81 0.77 32.99 6.73
C ALA A 81 0.73 33.02 8.27
N GLY A 82 0.76 34.22 8.84
CA GLY A 82 0.72 34.45 10.29
C GLY A 82 -0.66 34.34 10.93
N ASP A 83 -1.72 34.48 10.14
CA ASP A 83 -3.11 34.45 10.60
C ASP A 83 -3.81 33.15 10.18
N PRO A 84 -4.80 32.65 10.96
CA PRO A 84 -5.56 31.47 10.59
C PRO A 84 -6.40 31.71 9.33
N ILE A 85 -6.48 30.69 8.48
CA ILE A 85 -7.35 30.67 7.30
C ILE A 85 -8.39 29.56 7.43
N THR A 86 -9.46 29.66 6.65
CA THR A 86 -10.46 28.59 6.53
C THR A 86 -10.55 28.14 5.08
N VAL A 87 -10.25 26.87 4.79
CA VAL A 87 -10.49 26.29 3.47
C VAL A 87 -11.98 25.99 3.33
N VAL A 88 -12.60 26.52 2.27
CA VAL A 88 -14.02 26.34 1.95
C VAL A 88 -14.25 25.59 0.64
N GLY A 89 -13.18 25.35 -0.13
CA GLY A 89 -13.23 24.58 -1.36
C GLY A 89 -11.84 24.13 -1.79
N ALA A 90 -11.76 23.00 -2.48
CA ALA A 90 -10.55 22.53 -3.13
C ALA A 90 -10.90 21.77 -4.41
N ARG A 91 -10.17 22.02 -5.50
CA ARG A 91 -10.31 21.37 -6.80
C ARG A 91 -8.94 20.99 -7.34
N PHE A 92 -8.74 19.72 -7.66
CA PHE A 92 -7.54 19.17 -8.25
C PHE A 92 -7.80 18.78 -9.71
N GLU A 93 -6.85 19.10 -10.59
CA GLU A 93 -6.90 18.81 -12.01
C GLU A 93 -5.54 18.29 -12.51
N SER A 94 -5.60 17.31 -13.40
CA SER A 94 -4.44 16.82 -14.14
C SER A 94 -4.94 16.15 -15.41
N ALA A 95 -4.21 16.26 -16.52
CA ALA A 95 -4.58 15.57 -17.75
C ALA A 95 -4.52 14.04 -17.61
N GLN A 96 -3.90 13.52 -16.55
CA GLN A 96 -3.85 12.09 -16.26
C GLN A 96 -5.20 11.51 -15.82
N PHE A 97 -6.19 12.35 -15.48
CA PHE A 97 -7.51 11.92 -15.03
C PHE A 97 -8.61 12.60 -15.84
N ALA A 98 -9.70 11.88 -16.09
CA ALA A 98 -10.73 12.28 -17.04
C ALA A 98 -11.47 13.56 -16.66
N GLU A 99 -11.56 13.85 -15.35
CA GLU A 99 -12.31 14.98 -14.81
C GLU A 99 -11.56 15.65 -13.64
N PRO A 100 -11.94 16.88 -13.26
CA PRO A 100 -11.48 17.50 -12.02
C PRO A 100 -11.99 16.74 -10.78
N ALA A 101 -11.12 16.57 -9.78
CA ALA A 101 -11.49 16.04 -8.47
C ALA A 101 -11.78 17.17 -7.49
N ALA A 102 -12.96 17.16 -6.85
CA ALA A 102 -13.34 18.19 -5.89
C ALA A 102 -13.42 17.64 -4.46
N TRP A 103 -13.09 18.48 -3.48
CA TRP A 103 -13.36 18.18 -2.09
C TRP A 103 -14.85 18.40 -1.80
N THR A 104 -15.58 17.32 -1.55
CA THR A 104 -17.06 17.30 -1.50
C THR A 104 -17.65 17.45 -0.10
N LYS A 105 -16.84 17.61 0.95
CA LYS A 105 -17.39 17.81 2.30
C LYS A 105 -17.99 19.21 2.41
N ALA A 106 -19.26 19.29 2.83
CA ALA A 106 -19.99 20.55 3.01
C ALA A 106 -19.43 21.43 4.15
N ALA A 107 -18.56 20.89 5.00
CA ALA A 107 -17.96 21.60 6.12
C ALA A 107 -16.64 22.27 5.69
N SER A 108 -16.42 23.50 6.12
CA SER A 108 -15.14 24.17 5.99
C SER A 108 -14.07 23.56 6.90
N SER A 109 -12.79 23.80 6.59
CA SER A 109 -11.65 23.28 7.35
C SER A 109 -10.75 24.42 7.81
N ALA A 110 -10.66 24.64 9.12
CA ALA A 110 -9.75 25.64 9.68
C ALA A 110 -8.30 25.15 9.59
N VAL A 111 -7.43 26.01 9.07
CA VAL A 111 -5.98 25.80 8.95
C VAL A 111 -5.27 26.91 9.75
N PRO A 112 -4.91 26.65 11.02
CA PRO A 112 -4.12 27.59 11.80
C PRO A 112 -2.76 27.88 11.14
N ALA A 113 -2.18 29.03 11.46
CA ALA A 113 -0.85 29.42 10.99
C ALA A 113 0.20 28.33 11.28
N GLY A 114 1.03 28.03 10.30
CA GLY A 114 2.08 27.01 10.35
C GLY A 114 1.58 25.56 10.40
N LEU A 115 0.27 25.30 10.26
CA LEU A 115 -0.28 23.95 10.26
C LEU A 115 -0.76 23.52 8.88
N THR A 116 -0.82 22.19 8.69
CA THR A 116 -1.33 21.55 7.48
C THR A 116 -2.70 20.92 7.73
N ARG A 117 -3.54 20.89 6.68
CA ARG A 117 -4.74 20.05 6.59
C ARG A 117 -4.72 19.23 5.32
N HIS A 118 -5.23 18.01 5.44
CA HIS A 118 -5.44 17.10 4.32
C HIS A 118 -6.93 17.05 3.99
N LEU A 119 -7.24 17.24 2.71
CA LEU A 119 -8.58 17.35 2.16
C LEU A 119 -8.74 16.17 1.17
N PRO A 120 -9.51 15.13 1.53
CA PRO A 120 -9.66 13.98 0.66
C PRO A 120 -10.50 14.35 -0.57
N VAL A 121 -9.98 14.07 -1.76
CA VAL A 121 -10.70 14.18 -3.03
C VAL A 121 -10.75 12.80 -3.69
N GLN A 122 -11.91 12.45 -4.24
CA GLN A 122 -12.05 11.22 -5.01
C GLN A 122 -11.45 11.45 -6.40
N LEU A 123 -10.45 10.65 -6.80
CA LEU A 123 -9.94 10.72 -8.16
C LEU A 123 -10.95 10.08 -9.12
N PRO A 124 -11.20 10.69 -10.30
CA PRO A 124 -11.93 10.06 -11.38
C PRO A 124 -11.04 9.03 -12.10
N ALA A 125 -11.60 8.37 -13.11
CA ALA A 125 -10.86 7.44 -13.95
C ALA A 125 -9.60 8.09 -14.54
N ALA A 126 -8.54 7.28 -14.68
CA ALA A 126 -7.33 7.73 -15.38
C ALA A 126 -7.62 7.84 -16.88
N VAL A 127 -6.84 8.66 -17.57
CA VAL A 127 -6.83 8.70 -19.04
C VAL A 127 -5.73 7.77 -19.51
N CYS A 128 -6.10 6.78 -20.33
CA CYS A 128 -5.19 5.75 -20.84
C CYS A 128 -5.10 5.80 -22.39
N PRO A 129 -3.88 5.71 -22.98
CA PRO A 129 -2.58 5.67 -22.31
C PRO A 129 -2.30 6.96 -21.55
N THR A 130 -1.51 6.88 -20.47
CA THR A 130 -1.20 8.04 -19.63
C THR A 130 -0.62 9.17 -20.49
N PRO A 131 -1.26 10.36 -20.53
CA PRO A 131 -0.73 11.48 -21.29
C PRO A 131 0.65 11.88 -20.81
N ASP A 132 1.46 12.44 -21.71
CA ASP A 132 2.75 13.05 -21.36
C ASP A 132 2.60 14.02 -20.19
N ALA A 133 3.65 14.12 -19.37
CA ALA A 133 3.63 14.85 -18.11
C ALA A 133 3.11 16.29 -18.30
N THR A 134 1.88 16.53 -17.84
CA THR A 134 1.29 17.86 -17.70
C THR A 134 1.41 18.28 -16.25
N THR A 135 1.69 19.56 -16.03
CA THR A 135 1.72 20.13 -14.69
C THR A 135 0.32 20.06 -14.08
N PRO A 136 0.10 19.27 -13.00
CA PRO A 136 -1.19 19.26 -12.33
C PRO A 136 -1.49 20.65 -11.73
N SER A 137 -2.76 20.96 -11.55
CA SER A 137 -3.23 22.20 -10.94
C SER A 137 -4.04 21.89 -9.70
N LEU A 138 -3.84 22.68 -8.64
CA LEU A 138 -4.63 22.64 -7.44
C LEU A 138 -5.14 24.05 -7.14
N THR A 139 -6.47 24.18 -7.11
CA THR A 139 -7.17 25.41 -6.71
C THR A 139 -7.75 25.24 -5.31
N ILE A 140 -7.38 26.11 -4.38
CA ILE A 140 -7.91 26.17 -3.01
C ILE A 140 -8.69 27.46 -2.84
N THR A 141 -9.94 27.35 -2.41
CA THR A 141 -10.75 28.50 -2.00
C THR A 141 -10.62 28.68 -0.49
N VAL A 142 -10.09 29.82 -0.06
CA VAL A 142 -9.89 30.15 1.36
C VAL A 142 -10.70 31.38 1.75
N ALA A 143 -11.26 31.36 2.96
CA ALA A 143 -11.86 32.50 3.63
C ALA A 143 -10.94 33.00 4.75
N ASP A 144 -10.81 34.32 4.86
CA ASP A 144 -10.16 34.97 6.00
C ASP A 144 -11.11 35.12 7.20
N ALA A 145 -10.64 35.74 8.28
CA ALA A 145 -11.45 35.98 9.48
C ALA A 145 -12.65 36.92 9.26
N SER A 146 -12.65 37.72 8.19
CA SER A 146 -13.79 38.57 7.80
C SER A 146 -14.84 37.82 6.97
N GLY A 147 -14.55 36.59 6.56
CA GLY A 147 -15.38 35.79 5.66
C GLY A 147 -15.15 36.10 4.18
N THR A 148 -14.17 36.94 3.85
CA THR A 148 -13.83 37.25 2.45
C THR A 148 -13.12 36.05 1.84
N THR A 149 -13.64 35.57 0.71
CA THR A 149 -13.08 34.42 0.00
C THR A 149 -12.12 34.84 -1.11
N ARG A 150 -11.06 34.07 -1.30
CA ARG A 150 -10.16 34.13 -2.46
C ARG A 150 -9.77 32.73 -2.93
N GLU A 151 -9.39 32.62 -4.19
CA GLU A 151 -8.82 31.39 -4.75
C GLU A 151 -7.29 31.49 -4.84
N VAL A 152 -6.63 30.37 -4.58
CA VAL A 152 -5.20 30.18 -4.78
C VAL A 152 -5.01 28.98 -5.70
N THR A 153 -4.40 29.21 -6.84
CA THR A 153 -4.16 28.16 -7.83
C THR A 153 -2.67 28.01 -8.07
N GLY A 154 -2.18 26.78 -8.03
CA GLY A 154 -0.79 26.48 -8.33
C GLY A 154 -0.53 24.99 -8.48
N PRO A 155 0.67 24.62 -8.95
CA PRO A 155 1.03 23.22 -9.08
C PRO A 155 1.32 22.60 -7.71
N PRO A 156 0.61 21.54 -7.29
CA PRO A 156 0.91 20.87 -6.03
C PRO A 156 2.24 20.09 -6.16
N ALA A 157 3.02 20.08 -5.08
CA ALA A 157 4.15 19.16 -4.99
C ALA A 157 3.66 17.71 -4.82
N ASP A 158 4.25 16.78 -5.57
CA ASP A 158 4.04 15.33 -5.45
C ASP A 158 5.32 14.64 -4.94
N PRO A 159 5.66 14.77 -3.65
CA PRO A 159 6.92 14.28 -3.12
C PRO A 159 7.07 12.75 -3.15
N PHE A 160 5.96 12.02 -3.33
CA PHE A 160 5.94 10.55 -3.29
C PHE A 160 5.62 9.93 -4.65
N GLY A 161 5.53 10.74 -5.72
CA GLY A 161 5.18 10.25 -7.06
C GLY A 161 3.82 9.56 -7.11
N VAL A 162 2.85 10.06 -6.35
CA VAL A 162 1.51 9.50 -6.23
C VAL A 162 0.77 9.51 -7.56
N LEU A 163 0.81 10.61 -8.32
CA LEU A 163 0.07 10.71 -9.59
C LEU A 163 0.57 9.72 -10.65
N PRO A 164 1.86 9.71 -11.02
CA PRO A 164 2.35 8.77 -12.03
C PRO A 164 2.16 7.32 -11.60
N ARG A 165 2.24 7.02 -10.29
CA ARG A 165 1.96 5.68 -9.77
C ARG A 165 0.49 5.30 -9.96
N ILE A 166 -0.45 6.13 -9.53
CA ILE A 166 -1.90 5.83 -9.65
C ILE A 166 -2.28 5.70 -11.12
N ALA A 167 -1.84 6.62 -11.99
CA ALA A 167 -2.14 6.55 -13.42
C ALA A 167 -1.56 5.29 -14.08
N ALA A 168 -0.34 4.88 -13.71
CA ALA A 168 0.27 3.65 -14.22
C ALA A 168 -0.46 2.39 -13.73
N GLU A 169 -0.85 2.34 -12.45
CA GLU A 169 -1.67 1.25 -11.88
C GLU A 169 -3.02 1.15 -12.61
N ASP A 170 -3.72 2.28 -12.78
CA ASP A 170 -5.02 2.34 -13.46
C ASP A 170 -4.94 1.91 -14.94
N CYS A 171 -3.94 2.40 -15.67
CA CYS A 171 -3.78 2.06 -17.08
C CYS A 171 -3.27 0.63 -17.29
N LEU A 172 -2.53 0.06 -16.34
CA LEU A 172 -2.21 -1.36 -16.36
C LEU A 172 -3.48 -2.19 -16.16
N ASP A 173 -4.30 -1.86 -15.16
CA ASP A 173 -5.55 -2.57 -14.89
C ASP A 173 -6.50 -2.51 -16.10
N GLU A 174 -6.65 -1.34 -16.74
CA GLU A 174 -7.46 -1.17 -17.96
C GLU A 174 -6.92 -2.00 -19.13
N ALA A 175 -5.61 -1.95 -19.37
CA ALA A 175 -4.99 -2.69 -20.46
C ALA A 175 -5.11 -4.21 -20.27
N VAL A 176 -4.93 -4.70 -19.05
CA VAL A 176 -5.11 -6.12 -18.71
C VAL A 176 -6.56 -6.54 -18.88
N ALA A 177 -7.51 -5.77 -18.35
CA ALA A 177 -8.94 -6.05 -18.49
C ALA A 177 -9.41 -6.06 -19.95
N GLY A 178 -8.74 -5.31 -20.84
CA GLY A 178 -8.95 -5.35 -22.29
C GLY A 178 -8.50 -6.66 -22.96
N ILE A 179 -7.63 -7.45 -22.32
CA ILE A 179 -7.10 -8.72 -22.85
C ILE A 179 -7.71 -9.93 -22.17
N ALA A 180 -7.77 -9.95 -20.83
CA ALA A 180 -8.26 -11.07 -20.06
C ALA A 180 -8.86 -10.68 -18.70
N ALA A 181 -9.81 -11.46 -18.23
CA ALA A 181 -10.26 -11.43 -16.84
C ALA A 181 -9.36 -12.35 -16.00
N LEU A 182 -8.80 -11.83 -14.91
CA LEU A 182 -8.04 -12.59 -13.92
C LEU A 182 -8.93 -12.78 -12.69
N THR A 183 -9.17 -14.04 -12.31
CA THR A 183 -10.00 -14.40 -11.16
C THR A 183 -9.35 -15.51 -10.35
N LEU A 184 -9.60 -15.52 -9.04
CA LEU A 184 -9.35 -16.70 -8.22
C LEU A 184 -10.66 -17.49 -8.10
N ASP A 185 -10.59 -18.82 -8.30
CA ASP A 185 -11.77 -19.66 -8.17
C ASP A 185 -12.28 -19.70 -6.73
N ASP A 186 -13.60 -19.75 -6.56
CA ASP A 186 -14.24 -19.77 -5.25
C ASP A 186 -14.00 -21.07 -4.46
N THR A 187 -13.62 -22.14 -5.15
CA THR A 187 -13.38 -23.45 -4.55
C THR A 187 -11.95 -23.52 -4.05
N LEU A 188 -11.79 -23.84 -2.76
CA LEU A 188 -10.49 -24.08 -2.16
C LEU A 188 -10.34 -25.55 -1.82
N GLU A 189 -9.48 -26.25 -2.57
CA GLU A 189 -9.06 -27.60 -2.22
C GLU A 189 -7.91 -27.52 -1.21
N VAL A 190 -7.95 -28.37 -0.19
CA VAL A 190 -6.90 -28.47 0.83
C VAL A 190 -6.45 -29.91 0.94
N THR A 191 -5.15 -30.15 0.82
CA THR A 191 -4.52 -31.43 1.11
C THR A 191 -3.80 -31.39 2.45
N GLY A 192 -3.59 -32.57 3.06
CA GLY A 192 -2.99 -32.66 4.39
C GLY A 192 -3.92 -32.20 5.52
N ALA A 193 -3.36 -31.98 6.70
CA ALA A 193 -4.10 -31.53 7.89
C ALA A 193 -3.18 -30.81 8.88
N GLY A 194 -3.75 -29.88 9.67
CA GLY A 194 -3.00 -29.12 10.66
C GLY A 194 -1.82 -28.38 10.03
N GLY A 195 -0.67 -28.35 10.72
CA GLY A 195 0.52 -27.63 10.23
C GLY A 195 1.15 -28.18 8.95
N ASP A 196 0.69 -29.34 8.44
CA ASP A 196 1.17 -29.92 7.18
C ASP A 196 0.18 -29.69 6.02
N SER A 197 -0.92 -28.95 6.24
CA SER A 197 -1.92 -28.73 5.20
C SER A 197 -1.47 -27.71 4.15
N VAL A 198 -1.80 -27.97 2.89
CA VAL A 198 -1.55 -27.08 1.75
C VAL A 198 -2.88 -26.73 1.09
N ALA A 199 -3.11 -25.45 0.83
CA ALA A 199 -4.26 -24.93 0.11
C ALA A 199 -3.92 -24.78 -1.37
N HIS A 200 -4.79 -25.25 -2.26
CA HIS A 200 -4.61 -25.17 -3.71
C HIS A 200 -5.53 -24.09 -4.26
N LEU A 201 -4.99 -22.88 -4.51
CA LEU A 201 -5.76 -21.81 -5.13
C LEU A 201 -5.68 -21.95 -6.65
N THR A 202 -6.79 -21.77 -7.37
CA THR A 202 -6.76 -21.71 -8.84
C THR A 202 -6.85 -20.28 -9.30
N LEU A 203 -5.77 -19.76 -9.90
CA LEU A 203 -5.80 -18.53 -10.68
C LEU A 203 -6.28 -18.86 -12.10
N ARG A 204 -7.43 -18.32 -12.47
CA ARG A 204 -8.02 -18.43 -13.79
C ARG A 204 -7.78 -17.15 -14.58
N VAL A 205 -7.32 -17.32 -15.83
CA VAL A 205 -7.10 -16.25 -16.80
C VAL A 205 -7.99 -16.54 -18.01
N ASP A 206 -9.02 -15.70 -18.20
CA ASP A 206 -10.01 -15.84 -19.26
C ASP A 206 -9.85 -14.75 -20.32
N PRO A 207 -9.19 -15.05 -21.46
CA PRO A 207 -8.97 -14.08 -22.52
C PRO A 207 -10.09 -14.04 -23.57
N SER A 208 -11.18 -14.80 -23.39
CA SER A 208 -12.12 -15.16 -24.48
C SER A 208 -12.80 -13.97 -25.18
N GLY A 209 -12.87 -12.80 -24.53
CA GLY A 209 -13.44 -11.56 -25.09
C GLY A 209 -12.42 -10.48 -25.45
N GLY A 210 -11.12 -10.69 -25.21
CA GLY A 210 -10.10 -9.65 -25.34
C GLY A 210 -9.26 -9.71 -26.62
N THR A 211 -8.43 -8.69 -26.82
CA THR A 211 -7.47 -8.60 -27.94
C THR A 211 -6.12 -8.13 -27.43
N GLY A 212 -5.03 -8.61 -28.02
CA GLY A 212 -3.67 -8.33 -27.56
C GLY A 212 -3.04 -9.57 -26.94
N GLU A 213 -1.99 -9.38 -26.14
CA GLU A 213 -1.25 -10.48 -25.53
C GLU A 213 -0.76 -10.08 -24.13
N LEU A 214 -0.94 -10.99 -23.17
CA LEU A 214 -0.40 -10.88 -21.82
C LEU A 214 0.77 -11.83 -21.63
N LEU A 215 1.84 -11.35 -21.02
CA LEU A 215 2.96 -12.13 -20.53
C LEU A 215 2.83 -12.22 -19.00
N LEU A 216 2.46 -13.39 -18.49
CA LEU A 216 2.39 -13.68 -17.06
C LEU A 216 3.76 -14.18 -16.59
N ASP A 217 4.32 -13.52 -15.59
CA ASP A 217 5.62 -13.86 -15.01
C ASP A 217 5.42 -14.76 -13.78
N GLU A 218 4.92 -14.17 -12.69
CA GLU A 218 4.74 -14.85 -11.40
C GLU A 218 3.56 -14.28 -10.61
N ALA A 219 3.03 -15.06 -9.67
CA ALA A 219 2.27 -14.53 -8.55
C ALA A 219 3.16 -14.46 -7.29
N ARG A 220 3.03 -13.39 -6.50
CA ARG A 220 3.86 -13.17 -5.30
C ARG A 220 3.10 -13.46 -4.01
N PHE A 221 3.86 -13.78 -2.96
CA PHE A 221 3.32 -13.98 -1.62
C PHE A 221 2.56 -12.74 -1.11
N THR A 222 1.69 -12.97 -0.13
CA THR A 222 0.97 -11.92 0.61
C THR A 222 1.32 -12.01 2.10
N ILE A 223 0.74 -11.12 2.91
CA ILE A 223 0.87 -11.20 4.37
C ILE A 223 0.28 -12.50 4.93
N LEU A 224 -0.72 -13.09 4.26
CA LEU A 224 -1.42 -14.28 4.72
C LEU A 224 -1.00 -15.56 3.99
N LEU A 225 -0.60 -15.48 2.73
CA LEU A 225 -0.36 -16.64 1.87
C LEU A 225 1.08 -16.62 1.33
N ALA A 226 1.79 -17.71 1.51
CA ALA A 226 3.10 -17.94 0.91
C ALA A 226 3.05 -19.20 0.02
N PRO A 227 3.90 -19.30 -1.01
CA PRO A 227 4.08 -20.55 -1.73
C PRO A 227 4.47 -21.69 -0.79
N ALA A 228 3.91 -22.88 -1.01
CA ALA A 228 4.30 -24.09 -0.28
C ALA A 228 5.77 -24.47 -0.55
N ASP A 229 6.29 -24.12 -1.73
CA ASP A 229 7.70 -24.23 -2.10
C ASP A 229 8.16 -22.96 -2.85
N GLY A 230 9.44 -22.61 -2.69
CA GLY A 230 10.02 -21.41 -3.31
C GLY A 230 9.63 -20.08 -2.65
N THR A 231 9.73 -18.99 -3.42
CA THR A 231 9.45 -17.61 -2.96
C THR A 231 8.31 -16.93 -3.70
N THR A 232 7.95 -17.45 -4.88
CA THR A 232 6.84 -16.99 -5.74
C THR A 232 6.20 -18.19 -6.43
N TRP A 233 5.01 -18.01 -7.01
CA TRP A 233 4.39 -18.99 -7.90
C TRP A 233 4.72 -18.61 -9.34
N PRO A 234 5.63 -19.33 -10.03
CA PRO A 234 5.91 -19.06 -11.43
C PRO A 234 4.69 -19.36 -12.29
N LEU A 235 4.35 -18.44 -13.19
CA LEU A 235 3.27 -18.60 -14.17
C LEU A 235 3.86 -18.85 -15.57
N ASP A 236 4.94 -18.15 -15.94
CA ASP A 236 5.74 -18.32 -17.16
C ASP A 236 4.90 -18.55 -18.43
N ALA A 237 3.95 -17.65 -18.67
CA ALA A 237 2.83 -17.92 -19.56
C ALA A 237 2.48 -16.74 -20.47
N THR A 238 2.49 -16.97 -21.78
CA THR A 238 1.93 -16.03 -22.78
C THR A 238 0.46 -16.34 -23.05
N VAL A 239 -0.44 -15.38 -22.84
CA VAL A 239 -1.90 -15.51 -23.01
C VAL A 239 -2.38 -14.54 -24.09
N PRO A 240 -2.70 -15.03 -25.31
CA PRO A 240 -3.28 -14.20 -26.35
C PRO A 240 -4.77 -13.93 -26.08
N GLY A 241 -5.22 -12.71 -26.36
CA GLY A 241 -6.63 -12.33 -26.40
C GLY A 241 -7.42 -13.19 -27.38
N GLY A 242 -8.64 -13.58 -26.99
CA GLY A 242 -9.49 -14.53 -27.72
C GLY A 242 -9.00 -15.98 -27.65
N GLY A 243 -7.93 -16.25 -26.91
CA GLY A 243 -7.36 -17.58 -26.71
C GLY A 243 -8.21 -18.48 -25.80
N ALA A 244 -7.66 -19.66 -25.50
CA ALA A 244 -8.24 -20.55 -24.51
C ALA A 244 -7.98 -20.03 -23.09
N VAL A 245 -8.92 -20.32 -22.19
CA VAL A 245 -8.76 -20.11 -20.75
C VAL A 245 -7.53 -20.86 -20.25
N ARG A 246 -6.81 -20.24 -19.31
CA ARG A 246 -5.66 -20.81 -18.61
C ARG A 246 -5.94 -20.85 -17.12
N GLU A 247 -5.54 -21.92 -16.48
CA GLU A 247 -5.69 -22.11 -15.03
C GLU A 247 -4.33 -22.50 -14.44
N PHE A 248 -3.99 -21.88 -13.31
CA PHE A 248 -2.76 -22.11 -12.57
C PHE A 248 -3.10 -22.50 -11.15
N THR A 249 -2.64 -23.66 -10.72
CA THR A 249 -2.74 -24.08 -9.32
C THR A 249 -1.58 -23.48 -8.53
N LEU A 250 -1.92 -22.76 -7.46
CA LEU A 250 -1.01 -22.06 -6.58
C LEU A 250 -1.07 -22.72 -5.21
N ASP A 251 -0.11 -23.60 -4.96
CA ASP A 251 0.03 -24.31 -3.68
C ASP A 251 0.48 -23.32 -2.60
N ALA A 252 -0.37 -23.10 -1.61
CA ALA A 252 -0.20 -22.08 -0.61
C ALA A 252 -0.22 -22.65 0.81
N VAL A 253 0.60 -22.04 1.66
CA VAL A 253 0.62 -22.22 3.11
C VAL A 253 0.46 -20.86 3.80
N PRO A 254 0.03 -20.81 5.06
CA PRO A 254 0.01 -19.55 5.79
C PRO A 254 1.42 -18.95 5.88
N ALA A 255 1.58 -17.71 5.43
CA ALA A 255 2.86 -16.99 5.55
C ALA A 255 3.23 -16.70 7.02
N ARG A 256 2.23 -16.73 7.91
CA ARG A 256 2.37 -16.47 9.34
C ARG A 256 1.20 -17.06 10.13
N CYS A 257 1.48 -17.41 11.39
CA CYS A 257 0.51 -17.93 12.35
C CYS A 257 0.45 -17.07 13.63
N ASP A 258 0.52 -15.75 13.54
CA ASP A 258 0.21 -14.88 14.69
C ASP A 258 -1.20 -14.26 14.56
N PRO A 259 -2.08 -14.42 15.58
CA PRO A 259 -3.47 -13.96 15.50
C PRO A 259 -3.63 -12.45 15.24
N HIS A 260 -2.71 -11.62 15.74
CA HIS A 260 -2.82 -10.16 15.59
C HIS A 260 -2.74 -9.75 14.12
N SER A 261 -1.80 -10.33 13.38
CA SER A 261 -1.61 -9.98 11.97
C SER A 261 -2.68 -10.57 11.07
N ILE A 262 -3.25 -11.73 11.43
CA ILE A 262 -4.38 -12.31 10.71
C ILE A 262 -5.64 -11.45 10.91
N ALA A 263 -5.90 -11.00 12.14
CA ALA A 263 -7.11 -10.23 12.48
C ALA A 263 -7.12 -8.80 11.91
N GLU A 264 -5.96 -8.16 11.79
CA GLU A 264 -5.84 -6.79 11.26
C GLU A 264 -5.57 -6.73 9.75
N ASP A 265 -5.37 -7.89 9.10
CA ASP A 265 -5.11 -7.92 7.67
C ASP A 265 -6.37 -7.58 6.85
N LYS A 266 -6.16 -6.77 5.81
CA LYS A 266 -7.22 -6.28 4.90
C LYS A 266 -6.96 -6.63 3.44
N ARG A 267 -5.75 -7.10 3.11
CA ARG A 267 -5.30 -7.27 1.72
C ARG A 267 -4.55 -8.58 1.46
N GLY A 268 -4.35 -9.42 2.47
CA GLY A 268 -3.64 -10.69 2.37
C GLY A 268 -4.34 -11.73 1.48
N THR A 269 -5.60 -11.50 1.11
CA THR A 269 -6.32 -12.33 0.13
C THR A 269 -6.41 -11.69 -1.27
N PHE A 270 -5.62 -10.64 -1.53
CA PHE A 270 -5.44 -10.06 -2.86
C PHE A 270 -4.12 -10.60 -3.40
N LEU A 271 -4.18 -11.51 -4.36
CA LEU A 271 -2.99 -12.15 -4.93
C LEU A 271 -2.31 -11.19 -5.93
N PRO A 272 -1.09 -10.72 -5.66
CA PRO A 272 -0.34 -9.90 -6.62
C PRO A 272 0.18 -10.76 -7.78
N VAL A 273 -0.27 -10.47 -9.00
CA VAL A 273 0.20 -11.11 -10.24
C VAL A 273 1.08 -10.14 -11.01
N VAL A 274 2.31 -10.54 -11.30
CA VAL A 274 3.28 -9.79 -12.10
C VAL A 274 3.11 -10.15 -13.56
N LEU A 275 2.93 -9.14 -14.40
CA LEU A 275 2.65 -9.33 -15.81
C LEU A 275 3.10 -8.14 -16.66
N GLU A 276 3.11 -8.37 -17.97
CA GLU A 276 3.32 -7.37 -19.01
C GLU A 276 2.24 -7.50 -20.09
N VAL A 277 1.80 -6.37 -20.62
CA VAL A 277 1.01 -6.29 -21.85
C VAL A 277 1.97 -6.07 -23.02
N THR A 278 1.94 -6.92 -24.03
CA THR A 278 2.79 -6.76 -25.22
C THR A 278 2.55 -5.39 -25.87
N ASP A 279 3.63 -4.64 -26.13
CA ASP A 279 3.61 -3.25 -26.61
C ASP A 279 2.86 -2.26 -25.69
N GLY A 280 2.70 -2.60 -24.40
CA GLY A 280 1.92 -1.85 -23.42
C GLY A 280 2.60 -1.74 -22.05
N PRO A 281 1.83 -1.45 -20.98
CA PRO A 281 2.35 -1.33 -19.63
C PRO A 281 2.70 -2.70 -19.02
N SER A 282 3.60 -2.68 -18.04
CA SER A 282 3.92 -3.82 -17.19
C SER A 282 3.86 -3.44 -15.71
N GLY A 283 3.63 -4.42 -14.84
CA GLY A 283 3.57 -4.18 -13.41
C GLY A 283 2.92 -5.32 -12.64
N THR A 284 2.22 -4.98 -11.56
CA THR A 284 1.59 -5.96 -10.67
C THR A 284 0.12 -5.64 -10.51
N VAL A 285 -0.74 -6.59 -10.87
CA VAL A 285 -2.19 -6.50 -10.72
C VAL A 285 -2.63 -7.31 -9.49
N PRO A 286 -3.33 -6.70 -8.52
CA PRO A 286 -3.89 -7.44 -7.39
C PRO A 286 -5.19 -8.15 -7.80
N VAL A 287 -5.19 -9.49 -7.79
CA VAL A 287 -6.39 -10.31 -8.05
C VAL A 287 -7.12 -10.59 -6.72
N PRO A 288 -8.32 -10.02 -6.49
CA PRO A 288 -9.03 -10.23 -5.24
C PRO A 288 -9.62 -11.63 -5.15
N SER A 289 -9.55 -12.24 -3.96
CA SER A 289 -10.43 -13.36 -3.61
C SER A 289 -11.87 -12.87 -3.51
N SER A 290 -12.83 -13.70 -3.92
CA SER A 290 -14.24 -13.47 -3.58
C SER A 290 -14.46 -13.55 -2.06
N ASP A 291 -15.63 -13.12 -1.58
CA ASP A 291 -15.99 -13.29 -0.17
C ASP A 291 -16.03 -14.78 0.24
N THR A 292 -16.46 -15.65 -0.67
CA THR A 292 -16.48 -17.11 -0.46
C THR A 292 -15.07 -17.66 -0.27
N LEU A 293 -14.18 -17.40 -1.23
CA LEU A 293 -12.80 -17.87 -1.16
C LEU A 293 -12.07 -17.25 0.04
N ARG A 294 -12.30 -15.95 0.30
CA ARG A 294 -11.71 -15.25 1.43
C ARG A 294 -12.05 -15.93 2.75
N LEU A 295 -13.31 -16.29 2.99
CA LEU A 295 -13.72 -17.01 4.19
C LEU A 295 -13.07 -18.40 4.27
N ALA A 296 -13.05 -19.15 3.16
CA ALA A 296 -12.41 -20.47 3.11
C ALA A 296 -10.89 -20.40 3.42
N LEU A 297 -10.20 -19.35 2.95
CA LEU A 297 -8.79 -19.10 3.26
C LEU A 297 -8.58 -18.80 4.74
N TYR A 298 -9.47 -18.03 5.39
CA TYR A 298 -9.38 -17.80 6.84
C TYR A 298 -9.62 -19.09 7.64
N ASP A 299 -10.58 -19.93 7.22
CA ASP A 299 -10.82 -21.23 7.85
C ASP A 299 -9.62 -22.17 7.70
N PHE A 300 -9.01 -22.20 6.50
CA PHE A 300 -7.77 -22.92 6.24
C PHE A 300 -6.63 -22.43 7.14
N ILE A 301 -6.38 -21.11 7.21
CA ILE A 301 -5.34 -20.53 8.05
C ILE A 301 -5.58 -20.86 9.53
N ALA A 302 -6.84 -20.77 9.99
CA ALA A 302 -7.19 -21.12 11.36
C ALA A 302 -6.94 -22.61 11.65
N ALA A 303 -7.28 -23.51 10.73
CA ALA A 303 -7.03 -24.94 10.89
C ALA A 303 -5.53 -25.27 10.88
N HIS A 304 -4.79 -24.70 9.93
CA HIS A 304 -3.34 -24.92 9.78
C HIS A 304 -2.56 -24.41 11.00
N CYS A 305 -2.89 -23.20 11.46
CA CYS A 305 -2.23 -22.57 12.61
C CYS A 305 -2.76 -23.04 13.98
N GLY A 306 -3.77 -23.92 14.01
CA GLY A 306 -4.32 -24.47 15.25
C GLY A 306 -5.24 -23.52 16.03
N PHE A 307 -5.84 -22.53 15.37
CA PHE A 307 -6.85 -21.63 15.95
C PHE A 307 -8.28 -22.14 15.78
N ALA A 308 -8.50 -23.11 14.90
CA ALA A 308 -9.84 -23.66 14.65
C ALA A 308 -10.42 -24.24 15.94
N ALA A 309 -11.60 -23.76 16.34
CA ALA A 309 -12.35 -24.38 17.43
C ALA A 309 -12.74 -25.80 17.02
N THR A 310 -12.54 -26.77 17.89
CA THR A 310 -13.09 -28.11 17.69
C THR A 310 -14.62 -28.00 17.61
N PRO A 311 -15.28 -28.48 16.54
CA PRO A 311 -16.73 -28.48 16.50
C PRO A 311 -17.26 -29.25 17.72
N ALA A 312 -18.19 -28.62 18.44
CA ALA A 312 -18.85 -29.29 19.56
C ALA A 312 -19.51 -30.58 19.05
N PRO A 313 -19.42 -31.70 19.78
CA PRO A 313 -20.06 -32.94 19.36
C PRO A 313 -21.57 -32.69 19.18
N ALA A 314 -22.13 -33.19 18.07
CA ALA A 314 -23.56 -33.12 17.85
C ALA A 314 -24.31 -33.74 19.04
N PRO A 315 -25.43 -33.14 19.50
CA PRO A 315 -26.20 -33.71 20.58
C PRO A 315 -26.61 -35.13 20.19
N ALA A 316 -26.29 -36.11 21.03
CA ALA A 316 -26.82 -37.46 20.88
C ALA A 316 -28.35 -37.37 20.95
N GLY A 317 -29.01 -37.77 19.86
CA GLY A 317 -30.47 -37.87 19.77
C GLY A 317 -31.03 -38.97 20.65
#